data_AF-A0A1I8H6E5-F1
#
_entry.id   AF-A0A1I8H6E5-F1
#
_cell.length_a   1.000
_cell.length_b   1.000
_cell.length_c   1.000
_cell.angle_alpha   90.00
_cell.angle_beta   90.00
_cell.angle_gamma   90.00
#
_symmetry.space_group_name_H-M   'P 1'
#
loop_
_entity.id
_entity.type
_entity.pdbx_description
1 polymer ?
#
loop_
_entity_poly.entity_id
_entity_poly.type
_entity_poly.pdbx_seq_one_letter_code
_entity_poly.pdbx_strand_id
1 'polypeptide(L)'
;MAKACFHCMRILVILFNLIFVLVGCAILGIAIFLYVDKTFKGIKDNMEESKIVLDIILFSAIGVGGITIIVSTFGCCGAYHESECLLGTYFLCLFIIVATEVAAGVLIFVKSDKDVFREAINKSLLSSVESYMKDAGDAAPPQHLRSIQSYMKCCGANSVFDYASRMELGCTDKIMTFLSNNKLWVLITVVIVAAFELLTLIVAMSLCCTVRRMESGYIGVST
;
A
#
# COMPACT_ATOMS: atom_id res chain seq x y z
N MET A 1 -18.93 34.22 -3.68
CA MET A 1 -19.10 32.75 -3.52
C MET A 1 -17.81 31.96 -3.73
N ALA A 2 -17.00 32.24 -4.77
CA ALA A 2 -15.75 31.49 -5.05
C ALA A 2 -14.70 31.48 -3.89
N LYS A 3 -14.50 32.61 -3.18
CA LYS A 3 -13.53 32.69 -2.07
C LYS A 3 -13.88 31.79 -0.87
N ALA A 4 -15.18 31.66 -0.54
CA ALA A 4 -15.64 30.81 0.56
C ALA A 4 -15.50 29.32 0.25
N CYS A 5 -15.77 28.92 -1.00
CA CYS A 5 -15.60 27.55 -1.48
C CYS A 5 -14.13 27.11 -1.43
N PHE A 6 -13.20 27.97 -1.90
CA PHE A 6 -11.77 27.71 -1.82
C PHE A 6 -11.27 27.53 -0.39
N HIS A 7 -11.70 28.40 0.53
CA HIS A 7 -11.33 28.30 1.94
C HIS A 7 -11.87 27.01 2.59
N CYS A 8 -13.10 26.62 2.27
CA CYS A 8 -13.70 25.37 2.74
C CYS A 8 -12.94 24.14 2.22
N MET A 9 -12.64 24.06 0.93
CA MET A 9 -11.87 22.96 0.34
C MET A 9 -10.50 22.82 0.98
N ARG A 10 -9.81 23.93 1.22
CA ARG A 10 -8.49 23.94 1.88
C ARG A 10 -8.56 23.43 3.32
N ILE A 11 -9.52 23.90 4.11
CA ILE A 11 -9.72 23.42 5.49
C ILE A 11 -10.01 21.92 5.48
N LEU A 12 -10.87 21.44 4.58
CA LEU A 12 -11.18 20.01 4.45
C LEU A 12 -9.93 19.18 4.14
N VAL A 13 -9.09 19.62 3.20
CA VAL A 13 -7.83 18.92 2.86
C VAL A 13 -6.87 18.89 4.05
N ILE A 14 -6.74 20.00 4.78
CA ILE A 14 -5.87 20.07 5.97
C ILE A 14 -6.38 19.12 7.06
N LEU A 15 -7.67 19.19 7.40
CA LEU A 15 -8.27 18.34 8.44
C LEU A 15 -8.18 16.86 8.08
N PHE A 16 -8.47 16.52 6.83
CA PHE A 16 -8.41 15.14 6.36
C PHE A 16 -6.99 14.61 6.40
N ASN A 17 -6.01 15.30 5.80
CA ASN A 17 -4.62 14.85 5.83
C ASN A 17 -4.04 14.82 7.26
N LEU A 18 -4.48 15.71 8.16
CA LEU A 18 -4.10 15.64 9.57
C LEU A 18 -4.56 14.34 10.23
N ILE A 19 -5.80 13.90 9.96
CA ILE A 19 -6.30 12.60 10.44
C ILE A 19 -5.44 11.46 9.88
N PHE A 20 -5.04 11.51 8.60
CA PHE A 20 -4.19 10.47 8.01
C PHE A 20 -2.78 10.47 8.59
N VAL A 21 -2.21 11.62 8.93
CA VAL A 21 -0.95 11.67 9.69
C VAL A 21 -1.12 10.99 11.04
N LEU A 22 -2.19 11.27 11.79
CA LEU A 22 -2.43 10.64 13.09
C LEU A 22 -2.61 9.13 12.98
N VAL A 23 -3.39 8.67 11.99
CA VAL A 23 -3.60 7.24 11.71
C VAL A 23 -2.27 6.58 11.30
N GLY A 24 -1.51 7.21 10.40
CA GLY A 24 -0.20 6.71 9.97
C GLY A 24 0.79 6.60 11.14
N CYS A 25 0.84 7.61 12.02
CA CYS A 25 1.65 7.59 13.23
C CYS A 25 1.22 6.47 14.20
N ALA A 26 -0.09 6.25 14.37
CA ALA A 26 -0.59 5.15 15.19
C ALA A 26 -0.18 3.79 14.62
N ILE A 27 -0.39 3.56 13.31
CA ILE A 27 0.01 2.32 12.62
C ILE A 27 1.51 2.09 12.75
N LEU A 28 2.32 3.10 12.41
CA LEU A 28 3.78 3.01 12.47
C LEU A 28 4.27 2.78 13.91
N GLY A 29 3.73 3.51 14.88
CA GLY A 29 4.09 3.39 16.29
C GLY A 29 3.76 2.01 16.86
N ILE A 30 2.55 1.49 16.57
CA ILE A 30 2.14 0.15 16.98
C ILE A 30 3.04 -0.91 16.31
N ALA A 31 3.32 -0.78 15.02
CA ALA A 31 4.14 -1.75 14.30
C ALA A 31 5.59 -1.78 14.83
N ILE A 32 6.19 -0.62 15.09
CA ILE A 32 7.54 -0.54 15.69
C ILE A 32 7.52 -1.08 17.13
N PHE A 33 6.51 -0.74 17.92
CA PHE A 33 6.37 -1.24 19.29
C PHE A 33 6.33 -2.76 19.34
N LEU A 34 5.46 -3.38 18.53
CA LEU A 34 5.33 -4.83 18.43
C LEU A 34 6.59 -5.50 17.86
N TYR A 35 7.34 -4.80 17.00
CA TYR A 35 8.60 -5.30 16.46
C TYR A 35 9.75 -5.32 17.49
N VAL A 36 9.81 -4.31 18.37
CA VAL A 36 10.90 -4.18 19.35
C VAL A 36 10.64 -4.97 20.63
N ASP A 37 9.36 -5.08 21.05
CA ASP A 37 8.96 -5.67 22.32
C ASP A 37 9.45 -7.11 22.51
N LYS A 38 10.05 -7.38 23.68
CA LYS A 38 10.67 -8.68 24.00
C LYS A 38 9.63 -9.75 24.32
N THR A 39 8.50 -9.37 24.89
CA THR A 39 7.39 -10.30 25.20
C THR A 39 6.77 -10.78 23.89
N PHE A 40 6.53 -9.85 22.97
CA PHE A 40 6.03 -10.16 21.63
C PHE A 40 7.02 -11.02 20.84
N LYS A 41 8.33 -10.77 20.96
CA LYS A 41 9.38 -11.66 20.42
C LYS A 41 9.32 -13.07 21.02
N GLY A 42 9.13 -13.21 22.33
CA GLY A 42 8.98 -14.52 22.98
C GLY A 42 7.74 -15.28 22.52
N ILE A 43 6.60 -14.60 22.38
CA ILE A 43 5.37 -15.21 21.83
C ILE A 43 5.58 -15.62 20.36
N LYS A 44 6.24 -14.76 19.58
CA LYS A 44 6.57 -14.98 18.18
C LYS A 44 7.53 -16.16 17.99
N ASP A 45 8.51 -16.35 18.87
CA ASP A 45 9.45 -17.48 18.80
C ASP A 45 8.81 -18.82 19.20
N ASN A 46 7.78 -18.81 20.06
CA ASN A 46 7.02 -20.01 20.40
C ASN A 46 5.99 -20.43 19.34
N MET A 47 5.74 -19.58 18.34
CA MET A 47 4.85 -19.89 17.21
C MET A 47 5.67 -20.01 15.92
N GLU A 48 6.43 -21.10 15.77
CA GLU A 48 7.31 -21.32 14.61
C GLU A 48 6.56 -21.20 13.26
N GLU A 49 5.30 -21.65 13.20
CA GLU A 49 4.46 -21.57 12.00
C GLU A 49 3.97 -20.15 11.67
N SER A 50 3.90 -19.23 12.64
CA SER A 50 3.30 -17.88 12.49
C SER A 50 4.28 -16.73 12.65
N LYS A 51 5.51 -17.01 13.11
CA LYS A 51 6.60 -16.05 13.33
C LYS A 51 6.79 -15.08 12.17
N ILE A 52 6.67 -15.66 10.98
CA ILE A 52 7.03 -15.02 9.74
C ILE A 52 5.91 -14.07 9.30
N VAL A 53 4.65 -14.49 9.35
CA VAL A 53 3.50 -13.60 9.09
C VAL A 53 3.56 -12.33 9.89
N LEU A 54 3.84 -12.50 11.18
CA LEU A 54 3.92 -11.39 12.10
C LEU A 54 4.99 -10.40 11.64
N ASP A 55 6.14 -10.86 11.15
CA ASP A 55 7.16 -9.96 10.60
C ASP A 55 6.63 -9.13 9.44
N ILE A 56 5.96 -9.71 8.46
CA ILE A 56 5.58 -8.93 7.28
C ILE A 56 4.33 -8.10 7.51
N ILE A 57 3.39 -8.54 8.34
CA ILE A 57 2.34 -7.64 8.81
C ILE A 57 2.99 -6.42 9.47
N LEU A 58 4.02 -6.60 10.28
CA LEU A 58 4.75 -5.49 10.90
C LEU A 58 5.53 -4.64 9.88
N PHE A 59 6.31 -5.24 8.97
CA PHE A 59 7.08 -4.49 7.97
C PHE A 59 6.18 -3.79 6.94
N SER A 60 5.09 -4.42 6.50
CA SER A 60 4.09 -3.77 5.64
C SER A 60 3.35 -2.67 6.38
N ALA A 61 2.99 -2.85 7.66
CA ALA A 61 2.41 -1.78 8.47
C ALA A 61 3.38 -0.61 8.67
N ILE A 62 4.69 -0.87 8.85
CA ILE A 62 5.73 0.17 8.90
C ILE A 62 5.78 0.92 7.57
N GLY A 63 5.80 0.20 6.44
CA GLY A 63 5.83 0.80 5.10
C GLY A 63 4.59 1.64 4.79
N VAL A 64 3.40 1.07 4.96
CA VAL A 64 2.12 1.74 4.75
C VAL A 64 1.97 2.94 5.68
N GLY A 65 2.26 2.78 6.97
CA GLY A 65 2.23 3.87 7.95
C GLY A 65 3.19 5.00 7.58
N GLY A 66 4.43 4.66 7.21
CA GLY A 66 5.44 5.63 6.79
C GLY A 66 5.04 6.40 5.52
N ILE A 67 4.62 5.70 4.46
CA ILE A 67 4.17 6.32 3.21
C ILE A 67 2.95 7.23 3.46
N THR A 68 2.01 6.76 4.27
CA THR A 68 0.81 7.54 4.63
C THR A 68 1.20 8.84 5.34
N ILE A 69 2.13 8.81 6.30
CA ILE A 69 2.62 10.01 6.98
C ILE A 69 3.27 10.97 5.98
N ILE A 70 4.16 10.48 5.11
CA ILE A 70 4.90 11.30 4.16
C ILE A 70 3.93 12.00 3.19
N VAL A 71 3.06 11.23 2.53
CA VAL A 71 2.10 11.76 1.55
C VAL A 71 1.14 12.74 2.21
N SER A 72 0.62 12.41 3.41
CA SER A 72 -0.32 13.28 4.12
C SER A 72 0.33 14.56 4.64
N THR A 73 1.62 14.50 5.00
CA THR A 73 2.38 15.70 5.38
C THR A 73 2.54 16.64 4.19
N PHE A 74 2.84 16.14 2.99
CA PHE A 74 2.86 16.97 1.79
C PHE A 74 1.49 17.59 1.48
N GLY A 75 0.40 16.82 1.64
CA GLY A 75 -0.97 17.34 1.48
C GLY A 75 -1.29 18.46 2.47
N CYS A 76 -1.00 18.26 3.76
CA CYS A 76 -1.26 19.24 4.82
C CYS A 76 -0.37 20.48 4.67
N CYS A 77 0.94 20.31 4.52
CA CYS A 77 1.88 21.42 4.37
C CYS A 77 1.66 22.18 3.06
N GLY A 78 1.34 21.49 1.96
CA GLY A 78 1.02 22.13 0.68
C GLY A 78 -0.23 23.00 0.75
N ALA A 79 -1.29 22.50 1.41
CA ALA A 79 -2.52 23.26 1.62
C ALA A 79 -2.38 24.39 2.66
N TYR A 80 -1.51 24.23 3.66
CA TYR A 80 -1.26 25.25 4.68
C TYR A 80 -0.40 26.39 4.15
N HIS A 81 0.76 26.07 3.55
CA HIS A 81 1.72 27.04 3.03
C HIS A 81 1.34 27.63 1.67
N GLU A 82 0.27 27.15 1.04
CA GLU A 82 -0.11 27.56 -0.32
C GLU A 82 1.06 27.41 -1.30
N SER A 83 1.81 26.32 -1.18
CA SER A 83 2.99 26.06 -2.03
C SER A 83 2.62 25.15 -3.19
N GLU A 84 2.74 25.65 -4.42
CA GLU A 84 2.49 24.88 -5.64
C GLU A 84 3.35 23.61 -5.70
N CYS A 85 4.62 23.70 -5.29
CA CYS A 85 5.57 22.59 -5.39
C CYS A 85 5.20 21.43 -4.45
N LEU A 86 4.83 21.72 -3.20
CA LEU A 86 4.36 20.71 -2.25
C LEU A 86 3.04 20.08 -2.71
N LEU A 87 2.11 20.90 -3.19
CA LEU A 87 0.81 20.43 -3.63
C LEU A 87 0.89 19.63 -4.93
N GLY A 88 1.82 19.99 -5.82
CA GLY A 88 2.18 19.22 -7.01
C GLY A 88 2.85 17.89 -6.67
N THR A 89 3.72 17.85 -5.66
CA THR A 89 4.32 16.60 -5.15
C THR A 89 3.26 15.69 -4.57
N TYR A 90 2.34 16.23 -3.77
CA TYR A 90 1.18 15.49 -3.24
C TYR A 90 0.31 14.90 -4.35
N PHE A 91 -0.03 15.70 -5.37
CA PHE A 91 -0.76 15.23 -6.55
C PHE A 91 -0.03 14.11 -7.27
N LEU A 92 1.28 14.25 -7.51
CA LEU A 92 2.08 13.23 -8.19
C LEU A 92 2.12 11.92 -7.39
N CYS A 93 2.28 11.98 -6.07
CA CYS A 93 2.23 10.81 -5.20
C CYS A 93 0.87 10.09 -5.32
N LEU A 94 -0.24 10.81 -5.19
CA LEU A 94 -1.59 10.25 -5.34
C LEU A 94 -1.83 9.67 -6.73
N PHE A 95 -1.33 10.32 -7.77
CA PHE A 95 -1.46 9.83 -9.14
C PHE A 95 -0.72 8.50 -9.34
N ILE A 96 0.48 8.36 -8.78
CA ILE A 96 1.25 7.11 -8.82
C ILE A 96 0.51 6.00 -8.05
N ILE A 97 -0.10 6.31 -6.91
CA ILE A 97 -0.88 5.34 -6.13
C ILE A 97 -2.07 4.86 -6.95
N VAL A 98 -2.90 5.76 -7.48
CA VAL A 98 -4.04 5.41 -8.36
C VAL A 98 -3.59 4.63 -9.59
N ALA A 99 -2.50 5.03 -10.23
CA ALA A 99 -1.97 4.31 -11.40
C ALA A 99 -1.56 2.88 -11.04
N THR A 100 -0.97 2.68 -9.85
CA THR A 100 -0.61 1.36 -9.34
C THR A 100 -1.85 0.53 -9.02
N GLU A 101 -2.88 1.12 -8.40
CA GLU A 101 -4.16 0.45 -8.12
C GLU A 101 -4.88 0.03 -9.41
N VAL A 102 -4.96 0.93 -10.40
CA VAL A 102 -5.57 0.64 -11.70
C VAL A 102 -4.76 -0.42 -12.44
N ALA A 103 -3.43 -0.34 -12.46
CA ALA A 103 -2.59 -1.37 -13.08
C ALA A 103 -2.80 -2.74 -12.42
N ALA A 104 -2.83 -2.80 -11.09
CA ALA A 104 -3.14 -4.03 -10.36
C ALA A 104 -4.55 -4.55 -10.68
N GLY A 105 -5.56 -3.66 -10.66
CA GLY A 105 -6.95 -3.99 -10.98
C GLY A 105 -7.14 -4.50 -12.41
N VAL A 106 -6.50 -3.86 -13.39
CA VAL A 106 -6.51 -4.28 -14.80
C VAL A 106 -5.78 -5.61 -14.96
N LEU A 107 -4.63 -5.80 -14.31
CA LEU A 107 -3.92 -7.09 -14.32
C LEU A 107 -4.78 -8.21 -13.73
N ILE A 108 -5.58 -7.93 -12.70
CA ILE A 108 -6.53 -8.89 -12.13
C ILE A 108 -7.70 -9.14 -13.09
N PHE A 109 -8.25 -8.08 -13.71
CA PHE A 109 -9.46 -8.15 -14.53
C PHE A 109 -9.22 -8.70 -15.94
N VAL A 110 -8.21 -8.23 -16.67
CA VAL A 110 -7.90 -8.70 -18.03
C VAL A 110 -7.46 -10.17 -18.00
N LYS A 111 -6.81 -10.58 -16.92
CA LYS A 111 -6.41 -11.96 -16.67
C LYS A 111 -7.47 -12.71 -15.86
N SER A 112 -8.75 -12.47 -16.17
CA SER A 112 -9.90 -13.16 -15.55
C SER A 112 -10.03 -14.63 -15.98
N ASP A 113 -9.26 -15.09 -16.97
CA ASP A 113 -8.89 -16.50 -16.97
C ASP A 113 -8.05 -16.70 -15.71
N LYS A 114 -8.65 -17.34 -14.70
CA LYS A 114 -8.03 -17.57 -13.38
C LYS A 114 -6.57 -17.98 -13.54
N ASP A 115 -6.26 -18.71 -14.60
CA ASP A 115 -4.95 -19.20 -14.99
C ASP A 115 -3.89 -18.11 -15.23
N VAL A 116 -4.18 -16.95 -15.82
CA VAL A 116 -3.13 -15.96 -16.16
C VAL A 116 -2.80 -15.05 -14.98
N PHE A 117 -3.78 -14.69 -14.14
CA PHE A 117 -3.51 -14.01 -12.86
C PHE A 117 -2.85 -15.00 -11.88
N ARG A 118 -3.27 -16.27 -11.92
CA ARG A 118 -2.65 -17.37 -11.18
C ARG A 118 -1.21 -17.54 -11.62
N GLU A 119 -0.93 -17.53 -12.91
CA GLU A 119 0.41 -17.58 -13.47
C GLU A 119 1.25 -16.36 -13.09
N ALA A 120 0.68 -15.15 -13.01
CA ALA A 120 1.41 -13.96 -12.57
C ALA A 120 1.81 -14.01 -11.09
N ILE A 121 0.87 -14.38 -10.20
CA ILE A 121 1.16 -14.60 -8.77
C ILE A 121 2.17 -15.73 -8.62
N ASN A 122 1.93 -16.84 -9.31
CA ASN A 122 2.78 -18.01 -9.29
C ASN A 122 4.19 -17.65 -9.73
N LYS A 123 4.37 -17.02 -10.89
CA LYS A 123 5.68 -16.61 -11.42
C LYS A 123 6.44 -15.69 -10.46
N SER A 124 5.75 -14.75 -9.80
CA SER A 124 6.35 -13.84 -8.81
C SER A 124 6.78 -14.56 -7.52
N LEU A 125 5.96 -15.48 -7.04
CA LEU A 125 6.29 -16.32 -5.90
C LEU A 125 7.41 -17.30 -6.25
N LEU A 126 7.37 -17.90 -7.43
CA LEU A 126 8.29 -18.92 -7.90
C LEU A 126 9.66 -18.31 -8.19
N SER A 127 9.72 -17.10 -8.78
CA SER A 127 10.98 -16.35 -8.90
C SER A 127 11.57 -16.01 -7.54
N SER A 128 10.74 -15.74 -6.54
CA SER A 128 11.19 -15.46 -5.17
C SER A 128 11.69 -16.73 -4.46
N VAL A 129 11.08 -17.90 -4.72
CA VAL A 129 11.54 -19.21 -4.24
C VAL A 129 12.84 -19.61 -4.94
N GLU A 130 12.94 -19.39 -6.24
CA GLU A 130 14.11 -19.74 -7.05
C GLU A 130 15.31 -18.86 -6.69
N SER A 131 15.13 -17.54 -6.53
CA SER A 131 16.18 -16.66 -6.03
C SER A 131 16.70 -17.11 -4.65
N TYR A 132 15.79 -17.61 -3.82
CA TYR A 132 16.15 -18.16 -2.52
C TYR A 132 16.96 -19.45 -2.63
N MET A 133 16.48 -20.43 -3.41
CA MET A 133 17.17 -21.70 -3.66
C MET A 133 18.58 -21.49 -4.21
N LYS A 134 18.75 -20.47 -5.06
CA LYS A 134 20.00 -20.18 -5.77
C LYS A 134 21.04 -19.47 -4.90
N ASP A 135 20.61 -18.53 -4.04
CA ASP A 135 21.51 -17.67 -3.28
C ASP A 135 21.73 -18.12 -1.82
N ALA A 136 20.87 -18.97 -1.25
CA ALA A 136 20.73 -19.05 0.21
C ALA A 136 21.02 -20.42 0.88
N GLY A 137 20.98 -21.56 0.18
CA GLY A 137 21.13 -22.88 0.83
C GLY A 137 20.16 -23.06 2.03
N ASP A 138 20.65 -23.51 3.19
CA ASP A 138 19.90 -23.66 4.47
C ASP A 138 19.50 -22.34 5.15
N ALA A 139 19.85 -21.18 4.57
CA ALA A 139 19.37 -19.92 5.08
C ALA A 139 17.85 -19.82 4.93
N ALA A 140 17.25 -18.87 5.61
CA ALA A 140 15.81 -18.85 5.80
C ALA A 140 15.16 -18.05 4.63
N PRO A 141 13.98 -18.43 4.06
CA PRO A 141 13.39 -17.79 2.88
C PRO A 141 13.28 -16.26 3.00
N PRO A 142 13.42 -15.50 1.89
CA PRO A 142 13.40 -14.06 1.91
C PRO A 142 12.07 -13.56 2.47
N GLN A 143 12.16 -12.43 3.18
CA GLN A 143 11.12 -11.99 4.09
C GLN A 143 9.75 -11.90 3.42
N HIS A 144 9.65 -11.32 2.22
CA HIS A 144 8.40 -11.19 1.48
C HIS A 144 7.73 -12.52 1.09
N LEU A 145 8.50 -13.55 0.72
CA LEU A 145 7.97 -14.85 0.31
C LEU A 145 7.34 -15.58 1.49
N ARG A 146 7.99 -15.44 2.64
CA ARG A 146 7.65 -16.19 3.82
C ARG A 146 6.39 -15.65 4.52
N SER A 147 6.10 -14.36 4.36
CA SER A 147 4.83 -13.70 4.74
C SER A 147 3.63 -14.38 4.17
N ILE A 148 3.72 -14.60 2.87
CA ILE A 148 2.60 -15.00 2.06
C ILE A 148 2.27 -16.43 2.45
N GLN A 149 3.32 -17.25 2.61
CA GLN A 149 3.27 -18.62 3.11
C GLN A 149 2.55 -18.75 4.44
N SER A 150 2.98 -18.04 5.46
CA SER A 150 2.37 -18.22 6.78
C SER A 150 0.97 -17.54 6.87
N TYR A 151 0.70 -16.44 6.15
CA TYR A 151 -0.57 -15.66 6.31
C TYR A 151 -1.72 -16.44 5.69
N MET A 152 -1.43 -16.98 4.52
CA MET A 152 -2.34 -17.80 3.76
C MET A 152 -2.29 -19.26 4.24
N LYS A 153 -1.39 -19.62 5.18
CA LYS A 153 -1.14 -21.00 5.62
C LYS A 153 -0.92 -21.93 4.42
N CYS A 154 0.09 -21.61 3.62
CA CYS A 154 0.51 -22.26 2.39
C CYS A 154 2.04 -22.33 2.30
N CYS A 155 2.58 -23.08 1.35
CA CYS A 155 4.03 -23.21 1.16
C CYS A 155 4.41 -23.19 -0.32
N GLY A 156 5.53 -22.55 -0.66
CA GLY A 156 5.98 -22.36 -2.04
C GLY A 156 5.07 -21.45 -2.86
N ALA A 157 5.30 -21.42 -4.17
CA ALA A 157 4.40 -20.80 -5.13
C ALA A 157 3.21 -21.73 -5.44
N ASN A 158 3.52 -22.98 -5.77
CA ASN A 158 2.58 -24.04 -6.13
C ASN A 158 2.44 -25.11 -5.05
N SER A 159 3.51 -25.37 -4.29
CA SER A 159 3.48 -26.31 -3.17
C SER A 159 4.80 -26.30 -2.39
N VAL A 160 4.82 -27.01 -1.25
CA VAL A 160 6.04 -27.35 -0.49
C VAL A 160 7.15 -27.94 -1.39
N PHE A 161 6.81 -28.56 -2.52
CA PHE A 161 7.76 -29.14 -3.46
C PHE A 161 8.56 -28.13 -4.29
N ASP A 162 8.20 -26.85 -4.31
CA ASP A 162 9.08 -25.83 -4.89
C ASP A 162 10.42 -25.76 -4.12
N TYR A 163 10.49 -26.42 -2.95
CA TYR A 163 11.69 -26.65 -2.14
C TYR A 163 12.27 -28.08 -2.22
N ALA A 164 11.82 -28.92 -3.17
CA ALA A 164 12.29 -30.29 -3.43
C ALA A 164 11.91 -31.42 -2.41
N SER A 165 10.70 -31.44 -1.84
CA SER A 165 10.08 -32.67 -1.23
C SER A 165 8.57 -32.55 -0.93
N ARG A 166 7.91 -33.66 -0.50
CA ARG A 166 6.48 -34.04 -0.64
C ARG A 166 5.38 -33.07 -0.11
N MET A 167 4.30 -32.95 -0.91
CA MET A 167 3.16 -31.99 -0.97
C MET A 167 2.51 -31.51 0.32
N GLU A 168 2.23 -30.19 0.39
CA GLU A 168 1.02 -29.54 0.96
C GLU A 168 0.78 -28.20 0.19
N LEU A 169 -0.44 -27.66 0.18
CA LEU A 169 -0.99 -26.67 -0.78
C LEU A 169 -0.15 -25.37 -1.03
N GLY A 170 -0.09 -24.93 -2.29
CA GLY A 170 0.60 -23.71 -2.73
C GLY A 170 -0.05 -22.39 -2.39
N CYS A 171 0.76 -21.33 -2.26
CA CYS A 171 0.25 -19.99 -1.94
C CYS A 171 -0.55 -19.34 -3.03
N THR A 172 -0.23 -19.66 -4.29
CA THR A 172 -1.01 -19.17 -5.41
C THR A 172 -2.47 -19.62 -5.30
N ASP A 173 -2.72 -20.91 -5.00
CA ASP A 173 -4.08 -21.44 -4.90
C ASP A 173 -4.84 -20.91 -3.68
N LYS A 174 -4.16 -20.69 -2.54
CA LYS A 174 -4.81 -20.09 -1.37
C LYS A 174 -5.20 -18.63 -1.61
N ILE A 175 -4.32 -17.84 -2.23
CA ILE A 175 -4.63 -16.44 -2.58
C ILE A 175 -5.85 -16.39 -3.51
N MET A 176 -5.88 -17.26 -4.52
CA MET A 176 -7.03 -17.37 -5.42
C MET A 176 -8.31 -17.77 -4.69
N THR A 177 -8.22 -18.69 -3.73
CA THR A 177 -9.38 -19.13 -2.93
C THR A 177 -9.92 -18.00 -2.05
N PHE A 178 -9.03 -17.23 -1.40
CA PHE A 178 -9.43 -16.09 -0.58
C PHE A 178 -10.10 -14.99 -1.42
N LEU A 179 -9.49 -14.65 -2.57
CA LEU A 179 -10.05 -13.68 -3.51
C LEU A 179 -11.38 -14.14 -4.08
N SER A 180 -11.54 -15.44 -4.35
CA SER A 180 -12.81 -16.01 -4.84
C SER A 180 -13.91 -15.96 -3.78
N ASN A 181 -13.61 -16.34 -2.54
CA ASN A 181 -14.58 -16.38 -1.45
C ASN A 181 -15.03 -14.98 -1.01
N ASN A 182 -14.14 -13.99 -1.08
CA ASN A 182 -14.40 -12.62 -0.65
C ASN A 182 -14.46 -11.61 -1.80
N LYS A 183 -14.68 -12.08 -3.04
CA LYS A 183 -14.59 -11.25 -4.26
C LYS A 183 -15.39 -9.96 -4.16
N LEU A 184 -16.61 -10.02 -3.64
CA LEU A 184 -17.49 -8.87 -3.51
C LEU A 184 -16.93 -7.82 -2.54
N TRP A 185 -16.48 -8.25 -1.35
CA TRP A 185 -15.93 -7.35 -0.34
C TRP A 185 -14.61 -6.69 -0.78
N VAL A 186 -13.75 -7.46 -1.46
CA VAL A 186 -12.51 -6.95 -2.03
C VAL A 186 -12.82 -5.90 -3.10
N LEU A 187 -13.74 -6.20 -4.03
CA LEU A 187 -14.15 -5.25 -5.07
C LEU A 187 -14.72 -3.96 -4.47
N ILE A 188 -15.62 -4.07 -3.49
CA ILE A 188 -16.20 -2.90 -2.81
C ILE A 188 -15.11 -2.03 -2.18
N THR A 189 -14.17 -2.66 -1.46
CA THR A 189 -13.07 -1.93 -0.79
C THR A 189 -12.22 -1.18 -1.80
N VAL A 190 -11.80 -1.83 -2.89
CA VAL A 190 -10.98 -1.22 -3.95
C VAL A 190 -11.71 -0.05 -4.63
N VAL A 191 -13.00 -0.21 -4.94
CA VAL A 191 -13.79 0.87 -5.57
C VAL A 191 -13.94 2.08 -4.65
N ILE A 192 -14.16 1.86 -3.35
CA ILE A 192 -14.26 2.95 -2.37
C ILE A 192 -12.94 3.70 -2.24
N VAL A 193 -11.81 2.98 -2.16
CA VAL A 193 -10.48 3.60 -2.08
C VAL A 193 -10.21 4.41 -3.35
N ALA A 194 -10.38 3.82 -4.53
CA ALA A 194 -10.17 4.52 -5.80
C ALA A 194 -11.06 5.76 -5.95
N ALA A 195 -12.35 5.69 -5.56
CA ALA A 195 -13.24 6.84 -5.57
C ALA A 195 -12.75 7.96 -4.63
N PHE A 196 -12.27 7.58 -3.45
CA PHE A 196 -11.74 8.50 -2.47
C PHE A 196 -10.45 9.19 -2.96
N GLU A 197 -9.53 8.44 -3.57
CA GLU A 197 -8.29 8.96 -4.15
C GLU A 197 -8.56 9.89 -5.33
N LEU A 198 -9.52 9.55 -6.20
CA LEU A 198 -9.94 10.41 -7.31
C LEU A 198 -10.53 11.74 -6.82
N LEU A 199 -11.38 11.72 -5.79
CA LEU A 199 -11.89 12.95 -5.18
C LEU A 199 -10.76 13.80 -4.62
N THR A 200 -9.80 13.17 -3.95
CA THR A 200 -8.63 13.85 -3.39
C THR A 200 -7.74 14.45 -4.47
N LEU A 201 -7.52 13.75 -5.58
CA LEU A 201 -6.78 14.24 -6.75
C LEU A 201 -7.44 15.46 -7.39
N ILE A 202 -8.77 15.44 -7.56
CA ILE A 202 -9.53 16.58 -8.11
C ILE A 202 -9.38 17.80 -7.20
N VAL A 203 -9.49 17.60 -5.89
CA VAL A 203 -9.34 18.70 -4.92
C VAL A 203 -7.89 19.20 -4.88
N ALA A 204 -6.89 18.32 -4.89
CA ALA A 204 -5.47 18.69 -4.93
C ALA A 204 -5.14 19.52 -6.18
N MET A 205 -5.61 19.09 -7.36
CA MET A 205 -5.39 19.80 -8.61
C MET A 205 -6.11 21.16 -8.63
N SER A 206 -7.36 21.23 -8.15
CA SER A 206 -8.08 22.50 -8.10
C SER A 206 -7.45 23.52 -7.15
N LEU A 207 -6.96 23.05 -5.99
CA LEU A 207 -6.18 23.89 -5.07
C LEU A 207 -4.85 24.32 -5.70
N CYS A 208 -4.12 23.43 -6.37
CA CYS A 208 -2.86 23.73 -7.05
C CYS A 208 -3.05 24.77 -8.16
N CYS A 209 -4.03 24.58 -9.04
CA CYS A 209 -4.40 25.56 -10.07
C CYS A 209 -4.76 26.92 -9.46
N THR A 210 -5.47 26.93 -8.32
CA THR A 210 -5.89 28.18 -7.69
C THR A 210 -4.69 28.92 -7.09
N VAL A 211 -3.83 28.22 -6.35
CA VAL A 211 -2.57 28.78 -5.82
C VAL A 211 -1.74 29.35 -6.97
N ARG A 212 -1.59 28.59 -8.07
CA ARG A 212 -0.82 29.04 -9.22
C ARG A 212 -1.34 30.28 -9.91
N ARG A 213 -2.66 30.40 -9.98
CA ARG A 213 -3.30 31.61 -10.50
C ARG A 213 -3.04 32.81 -9.60
N MET A 214 -2.99 32.62 -8.28
CA MET A 214 -2.70 33.69 -7.33
C MET A 214 -1.25 34.15 -7.45
N GLU A 215 -0.30 33.22 -7.60
CA GLU A 215 1.12 33.52 -7.78
C GLU A 215 1.38 34.26 -9.11
N SER A 216 0.80 33.78 -10.21
CA SER A 216 0.92 34.44 -11.53
C SER A 216 0.28 35.83 -11.56
N GLY A 217 -0.83 36.04 -10.83
CA GLY A 217 -1.50 37.34 -10.74
C GLY A 217 -0.72 38.38 -9.95
N TYR A 218 0.06 37.98 -8.94
CA TYR A 218 0.94 38.88 -8.21
C TYR A 218 2.15 39.33 -9.05
N ILE A 219 2.72 38.43 -9.85
CA ILE A 219 3.83 38.74 -10.75
C ILE A 219 3.40 39.74 -11.85
N GLY A 220 2.18 39.60 -12.39
CA GLY A 220 1.65 40.48 -13.44
C GLY A 220 1.26 41.90 -13.00
N VAL A 221 1.21 42.21 -11.70
CA VAL A 221 0.97 43.56 -11.17
C VAL A 221 2.29 44.29 -10.83
N SER A 222 3.41 43.57 -10.85
CA SER A 222 4.74 44.07 -10.45
C SER A 222 5.59 44.60 -11.63
N THR A 223 5.02 44.70 -12.83
CA THR A 223 5.62 45.23 -14.07
C THR A 223 4.71 46.28 -14.67
#